data_AF-A0A1C9V0R2-F1
#
_entry.id   AF-A0A1C9V0R2-F1
#
_cell.length_a   1.000
_cell.length_b   1.000
_cell.length_c   1.000
_cell.angle_alpha   90.00
_cell.angle_beta   90.00
_cell.angle_gamma   90.00
#
_symmetry.space_group_name_H-M   'P 1'
#
loop_
_entity.id
_entity.type
_entity.pdbx_description
1 polymer ?
#
loop_
_entity_poly.entity_id
_entity_poly.type
_entity_poly.pdbx_seq_one_letter_code
_entity_poly.pdbx_strand_id
1 'polypeptide(L)' 'MKKWNLVVDVALCHDCNNCFLADKDEFVGNDFKGYSVAQPWSGHRWMNIERKERGQFPMVQVASLFASALNSLL' A
#
# COMPACT_ATOMS: atom_id res chain seq x y z
N MET A 1 19.61 17.12 -11.46
CA MET A 1 18.13 17.06 -11.35
C MET A 1 17.75 16.50 -9.98
N LYS A 2 16.70 17.02 -9.34
CA LYS A 2 16.16 16.49 -8.08
C LYS A 2 15.26 15.28 -8.37
N LYS A 3 15.22 14.31 -7.45
CA LYS A 3 14.38 13.10 -7.54
C LYS A 3 13.46 13.01 -6.33
N TRP A 4 12.33 12.33 -6.49
CA TRP A 4 11.39 12.01 -5.42
C TRP A 4 11.78 10.67 -4.78
N ASN A 5 11.75 10.61 -3.44
CA ASN A 5 11.97 9.40 -2.66
C ASN A 5 10.85 9.27 -1.63
N LEU A 6 10.33 8.05 -1.45
CA LEU A 6 9.41 7.70 -0.38
C LEU A 6 10.14 6.77 0.59
N VAL A 7 10.15 7.13 1.88
CA VAL A 7 10.72 6.30 2.95
C VAL A 7 9.59 5.96 3.91
N VAL A 8 9.37 4.68 4.15
CA VAL A 8 8.34 4.18 5.07
C VAL A 8 9.01 3.46 6.22
N ASP A 9 8.69 3.88 7.44
CA ASP A 9 9.10 3.18 8.65
C ASP A 9 8.14 2.00 8.93
N VAL A 10 8.61 0.79 8.61
CA VAL A 10 7.85 -0.45 8.78
C VAL A 10 7.55 -0.74 10.25
N ALA A 11 8.39 -0.27 11.18
CA ALA A 11 8.18 -0.53 12.61
C ALA A 11 6.98 0.25 13.18
N LEU A 12 6.56 1.33 12.52
CA LEU A 12 5.41 2.15 12.92
C LEU A 12 4.11 1.77 12.20
N CYS A 13 4.19 0.93 11.17
CA CYS A 13 3.01 0.50 10.42
C CYS A 13 2.19 -0.51 11.23
N HIS A 14 0.92 -0.18 11.49
CA HIS A 14 0.00 -0.99 12.27
C HIS A 14 -1.25 -1.42 11.45
N ASP A 15 -1.11 -1.53 10.12
CA ASP A 15 -2.18 -1.95 9.19
C ASP A 15 -3.50 -1.16 9.30
N CYS A 16 -3.42 0.18 9.46
CA CYS A 16 -4.62 1.02 9.56
C CYS A 16 -5.38 1.20 8.24
N ASN A 17 -4.80 0.77 7.10
CA ASN A 17 -5.38 0.89 5.76
C ASN A 17 -5.68 2.32 5.26
N ASN A 18 -5.27 3.37 5.98
CA ASN A 18 -5.48 4.76 5.53
C ASN A 18 -4.75 5.09 4.22
N CYS A 19 -3.58 4.51 3.97
CA CYS A 19 -2.87 4.70 2.69
C CYS A 19 -3.61 4.06 1.50
N PHE A 20 -4.22 2.89 1.71
CA PHE A 20 -5.08 2.26 0.72
C PHE A 20 -6.37 3.05 0.50
N LEU A 21 -6.99 3.53 1.58
CA LEU A 21 -8.20 4.36 1.49
C LEU A 21 -7.93 5.71 0.80
N ALA A 22 -6.80 6.35 1.07
CA ALA A 22 -6.45 7.61 0.40
C ALA A 22 -6.25 7.44 -1.12
N ASP A 23 -5.61 6.35 -1.55
CA ASP A 23 -5.49 6.01 -2.97
C ASP A 23 -6.86 5.75 -3.62
N LYS A 24 -7.73 5.02 -2.90
CA LYS A 24 -9.11 4.78 -3.35
C LYS A 24 -9.92 6.08 -3.45
N ASP A 25 -9.84 6.94 -2.44
CA ASP A 25 -10.53 8.22 -2.38
C ASP A 25 -10.11 9.13 -3.55
N GLU A 26 -8.82 9.15 -3.87
CA GLU A 26 -8.28 9.94 -4.98
C GLU A 26 -8.72 9.39 -6.35
N PHE A 27 -8.57 8.07 -6.58
CA PHE A 27 -8.65 7.50 -7.93
C PHE A 27 -9.95 6.78 -8.28
N VAL A 28 -10.77 6.36 -7.32
CA VAL A 28 -12.02 5.67 -7.64
C VAL A 28 -13.06 6.67 -8.12
N GLY A 29 -13.55 6.47 -9.35
CA GLY A 29 -14.50 7.37 -10.00
C GLY A 29 -13.88 8.63 -10.61
N ASN A 30 -12.56 8.82 -10.50
CA ASN A 30 -11.85 9.99 -11.00
C ASN A 30 -10.83 9.63 -12.07
N ASP A 31 -10.94 10.24 -13.24
CA ASP A 31 -9.93 10.16 -14.31
C ASP A 31 -8.94 11.32 -14.21
N PHE A 32 -7.64 11.00 -14.20
CA PHE A 32 -6.56 11.98 -14.26
C PHE A 32 -5.89 11.92 -15.62
N LYS A 33 -6.48 12.60 -16.61
CA LYS A 33 -6.01 12.58 -18.02
C LYS A 33 -4.51 12.89 -18.11
N GLY A 34 -3.77 11.99 -18.77
CA GLY A 34 -2.31 12.06 -18.90
C GLY A 34 -1.53 11.33 -17.81
N TYR A 35 -2.19 10.89 -16.72
CA TYR A 35 -1.58 10.13 -15.62
C TYR A 35 -2.23 8.77 -15.44
N SER A 36 -3.55 8.73 -15.24
CA SER A 36 -4.28 7.49 -14.97
C SER A 36 -5.75 7.59 -15.37
N VAL A 37 -6.37 6.43 -15.64
CA VAL A 37 -7.82 6.25 -15.63
C VAL A 37 -8.28 5.91 -14.21
N ALA A 38 -9.57 6.06 -13.95
CA ALA A 38 -10.16 5.73 -12.67
C ALA A 38 -9.81 4.30 -12.21
N GLN A 39 -9.46 4.17 -10.95
CA GLN A 39 -9.22 2.88 -10.34
C GLN A 39 -10.55 2.11 -10.22
N PRO A 40 -10.58 0.78 -10.49
CA PRO A 40 -11.76 -0.04 -10.21
C PRO A 40 -12.15 0.04 -8.73
N TRP A 41 -13.46 0.07 -8.46
CA TRP A 41 -14.00 0.10 -7.10
C TRP A 41 -13.42 -1.04 -6.24
N SER A 42 -13.43 -2.27 -6.75
CA SER A 42 -12.94 -3.47 -6.06
C SER A 42 -11.74 -4.12 -6.75
N GLY A 43 -11.03 -4.98 -6.00
CA GLY A 43 -9.95 -5.85 -6.51
C GLY A 43 -8.57 -5.20 -6.56
N HIS A 44 -8.46 -4.00 -7.11
CA HIS A 44 -7.15 -3.34 -7.25
C HIS A 44 -6.67 -2.73 -5.93
N ARG A 45 -5.37 -2.90 -5.66
CA ARG A 45 -4.62 -2.32 -4.54
C ARG A 45 -3.35 -1.67 -5.07
N TRP A 46 -3.45 -0.43 -5.58
CA TRP A 46 -2.24 0.28 -6.03
C TRP A 46 -1.31 0.59 -4.86
N MET A 47 -1.91 0.91 -3.71
CA MET A 47 -1.29 0.87 -2.40
C MET A 47 -1.65 -0.45 -1.72
N ASN A 48 -0.70 -1.38 -1.63
CA ASN A 48 -0.87 -2.66 -0.95
C ASN A 48 -0.19 -2.66 0.43
N ILE A 49 -0.79 -3.40 1.36
CA ILE A 49 -0.23 -3.65 2.68
C ILE A 49 -0.12 -5.16 2.83
N GLU A 50 1.11 -5.65 2.81
CA GLU A 50 1.41 -7.06 3.02
C GLU A 50 1.59 -7.33 4.50
N ARG A 51 1.03 -8.44 4.97
CA ARG A 51 1.22 -8.89 6.35
C ARG A 51 2.12 -10.09 6.40
N LYS A 52 3.10 -10.04 7.30
CA LYS A 52 3.99 -11.15 7.57
C LYS A 52 4.03 -11.44 9.06
N GLU A 53 3.60 -12.64 9.42
CA GLU A 53 3.70 -13.15 10.78
C GLU A 53 4.99 -13.97 10.94
N ARG A 54 5.59 -13.91 12.13
CA ARG A 54 6.75 -14.73 12.50
C ARG A 54 6.69 -15.14 13.96
N GLY A 55 7.37 -16.23 14.28
CA GLY A 55 7.35 -16.84 15.61
C GLY A 55 6.18 -17.80 15.77
N GLN A 56 5.99 -18.25 17.00
CA GLN A 56 4.93 -19.19 17.39
C GLN A 56 4.47 -18.83 18.79
N PHE A 57 3.21 -19.16 19.10
CA PHE A 57 2.65 -18.97 20.42
C PHE A 57 3.60 -19.49 21.53
N PRO A 58 3.85 -18.71 22.61
CA PRO A 58 3.22 -17.43 22.95
C PRO A 58 3.95 -16.18 22.44
N MET A 59 5.10 -16.31 21.77
CA MET A 59 5.89 -15.18 21.28
C MET A 59 5.78 -15.03 19.76
N VAL A 60 4.77 -14.28 19.33
CA VAL A 60 4.46 -13.98 17.94
C VAL A 60 4.77 -12.52 17.65
N GLN A 61 5.24 -12.24 16.43
CA GLN A 61 5.38 -10.89 15.91
C GLN A 61 4.71 -10.79 14.54
N VAL A 62 4.06 -9.65 14.28
CA VAL A 62 3.47 -9.31 12.99
C VAL A 62 4.14 -8.04 12.48
N ALA A 63 4.42 -8.01 11.18
CA ALA A 63 4.89 -6.81 10.48
C ALA A 63 3.98 -6.52 9.28
N SER A 64 3.69 -5.23 9.09
CA SER A 64 2.87 -4.72 7.98
C SER A 64 3.75 -3.91 7.04
N LEU A 65 3.88 -4.40 5.81
CA LEU A 65 4.78 -3.86 4.80
C LEU A 65 3.97 -3.07 3.77
N PHE A 66 4.29 -1.79 3.66
CA PHE A 66 3.80 -0.98 2.55
C PHE A 66 4.48 -1.44 1.25
N ALA A 67 3.70 -1.92 0.29
CA ALA A 67 4.15 -2.31 -1.03
C ALA A 67 3.32 -1.57 -2.08
N SER A 68 3.98 -0.76 -2.92
CA SER A 68 3.30 -0.27 -4.13
C SER A 68 3.15 -1.41 -5.13
N ALA A 69 2.08 -1.40 -5.93
CA ALA A 69 1.76 -2.46 -6.89
C ALA A 69 2.88 -2.83 -7.91
N LEU A 70 3.94 -2.02 -8.02
CA LEU A 70 5.14 -2.35 -8.80
C LEU A 70 5.94 -3.53 -8.23
N ASN A 71 5.83 -3.82 -6.92
CA ASN A 71 6.61 -4.88 -6.26
C ASN A 71 5.89 -6.22 -6.13
N SER A 72 4.60 -6.32 -6.44
CA SER A 72 3.82 -7.58 -6.33
C SER A 72 4.01 -8.57 -7.51
N LEU A 73 4.98 -8.31 -8.39
CA LEU A 73 5.37 -9.18 -9.52
C LEU A 73 6.79 -9.77 -9.36
N LEU A 74 7.42 -9.61 -8.19
CA LEU A 74 8.68 -10.25 -7.80
C LEU A 74 8.47 -11.05 -6.51
#